data_AF-B3QVV4-F1
#
_entry.id   AF-B3QVV4-F1
#
_cell.length_a   1.000
_cell.length_b   1.000
_cell.length_c   1.000
_cell.angle_alpha   90.00
_cell.angle_beta   90.00
_cell.angle_gamma   90.00
#
_symmetry.space_group_name_H-M   'P 1'
#
loop_
_entity.id
_entity.type
_entity.pdbx_description
1 polymer ?
#
loop_
_entity_poly.entity_id
_entity_poly.type
_entity_poly.pdbx_seq_one_letter_code
_entity_poly.pdbx_strand_id
1 'polypeptide(L)'
;MAFEKFEEKVRQELEHLDREQVVRFAWRCAVRALPFLGSNGNFDYWKKEDRQKYLFSIFHALDVTFAFAAAAARAAAARAAAAYAARWGINLQNIILKDLESAKKGKAFQETSTARYGKVWDYFQTALQNEGCEYWGKLYQRIFDKGLELDEFEKEALAKRMAVPEEIRNLGAAEVAKYLEELEAQGGKRLNEARIIILGDKGAGKTCLARRLRNPDAEMTTMEESTAGVDTTLWELEQDDMNVRIWDFAGHTVTHAVHRFFLSERCLYIMVYDGRTEERNRLDYWLNHMKNYGGDSQAMIFINRRDRNKVEIPLNTLKEKYPIQGVYEFSIRDDKEELETFRAQVADYINSNPSWNKEIPESNYEVKEALEDIFVKGDKENGKEHITRMNLLR
;
A
#
# COMPACT_ATOMS: atom_id res chain seq x y z
N MET A 1 34.84 22.38 17.19
CA MET A 1 35.62 21.56 16.24
C MET A 1 35.35 22.09 14.84
N ALA A 2 36.31 22.12 13.92
CA ALA A 2 36.01 22.46 12.52
C ALA A 2 35.07 21.39 11.92
N PHE A 3 34.07 21.78 11.12
CA PHE A 3 33.05 20.86 10.60
C PHE A 3 33.62 19.67 9.83
N GLU A 4 34.70 19.86 9.08
CA GLU A 4 35.39 18.79 8.35
C GLU A 4 36.02 17.77 9.31
N LYS A 5 36.62 18.24 10.40
CA LYS A 5 37.18 17.36 11.45
C LYS A 5 36.08 16.58 12.19
N PHE A 6 34.88 17.16 12.32
CA PHE A 6 33.73 16.48 12.90
C PHE A 6 33.21 15.37 11.99
N GLU A 7 33.03 15.64 10.70
CA GLU A 7 32.55 14.61 9.75
C GLU A 7 33.53 13.44 9.65
N GLU A 8 34.83 13.74 9.54
CA GLU A 8 35.86 12.69 9.44
C GLU A 8 35.88 11.81 10.69
N LYS A 9 35.74 12.43 11.88
CA LYS A 9 35.61 11.68 13.13
C LYS A 9 34.36 10.80 13.14
N VAL A 10 33.20 11.31 12.73
CA VAL A 10 31.97 10.52 12.64
C VAL A 10 32.16 9.33 11.68
N ARG A 11 32.77 9.55 10.52
CA ARG A 11 33.02 8.50 9.52
C ARG A 11 33.88 7.37 10.07
N GLN A 12 35.02 7.69 10.69
CA GLN A 12 35.91 6.71 11.31
C GLN A 12 35.22 5.89 12.39
N GLU A 13 34.44 6.58 13.23
CA GLU A 13 33.77 5.93 14.36
C GLU A 13 32.62 5.00 13.91
N LEU A 14 31.97 5.29 12.78
CA LEU A 14 30.94 4.45 12.16
C LEU A 14 31.48 3.13 11.60
N GLU A 15 32.76 3.04 11.22
CA GLU A 15 33.39 1.80 10.74
C GLU A 15 33.44 0.69 11.80
N HIS A 16 33.35 1.08 13.07
CA HIS A 16 33.41 0.18 14.22
C HIS A 16 32.03 -0.25 14.73
N LEU A 17 30.94 0.15 14.06
CA LEU A 17 29.57 -0.18 14.44
C LEU A 17 28.97 -1.20 13.49
N ASP A 18 28.10 -2.06 14.00
CA ASP A 18 27.33 -2.98 13.16
C ASP A 18 26.23 -2.24 12.36
N ARG A 19 25.60 -2.96 11.42
CA ARG A 19 24.59 -2.37 10.54
C ARG A 19 23.40 -1.77 11.30
N GLU A 20 22.97 -2.40 12.40
CA GLU A 20 21.82 -1.98 13.18
C GLU A 20 22.15 -0.72 14.01
N GLN A 21 23.30 -0.72 14.67
CA GLN A 21 23.82 0.42 15.42
C GLN A 21 23.99 1.65 14.54
N VAL A 22 24.54 1.47 13.33
CA VAL A 22 24.73 2.55 12.36
C VAL A 22 23.38 3.13 11.90
N VAL A 23 22.39 2.28 11.65
CA VAL A 23 21.05 2.72 11.23
C VAL A 23 20.36 3.50 12.33
N ARG A 24 20.39 3.00 13.57
CA ARG A 24 19.84 3.70 14.73
C ARG A 24 20.51 5.05 14.92
N PHE A 25 21.84 5.12 14.82
CA PHE A 25 22.57 6.37 14.90
C PHE A 25 22.15 7.38 13.82
N ALA A 26 22.07 6.93 12.56
CA ALA A 26 21.68 7.80 11.44
C ALA A 26 20.25 8.32 11.58
N TRP A 27 19.29 7.45 11.95
CA TRP A 27 17.92 7.83 12.22
C TRP A 27 17.83 8.90 13.31
N ARG A 28 18.58 8.75 14.41
CA ARG A 28 18.62 9.74 15.50
C ARG A 28 19.18 11.07 15.06
N CYS A 29 20.27 11.07 14.28
CA CYS A 29 20.81 12.31 13.72
C CYS A 29 19.75 13.05 12.91
N ALA A 30 18.95 12.33 12.13
CA ALA A 30 17.89 12.90 11.34
C ALA A 30 16.71 13.41 12.20
N VAL A 31 16.26 12.65 13.21
CA VAL A 31 15.24 13.09 14.18
C VAL A 31 15.69 14.34 14.94
N ARG A 32 16.96 14.41 15.36
CA ARG A 32 17.55 15.59 16.00
C ARG A 32 17.64 16.81 15.07
N ALA A 33 17.62 16.59 13.76
CA ALA A 33 17.63 17.67 12.79
C ALA A 33 16.23 18.25 12.53
N LEU A 34 15.16 17.49 12.78
CA LEU A 34 13.79 17.91 12.46
C LEU A 34 13.38 19.27 13.00
N PRO A 35 13.69 19.65 14.28
CA PRO A 35 13.23 20.93 14.82
C PRO A 35 13.73 22.14 14.03
N PHE A 36 14.83 21.98 13.31
CA PHE A 36 15.43 23.04 12.51
C PHE A 36 14.68 23.35 11.21
N LEU A 37 13.72 22.49 10.81
CA LEU A 37 12.87 22.72 9.66
C LEU A 37 11.89 23.88 9.92
N GLY A 38 11.35 24.02 11.13
CA GLY A 38 10.36 25.06 11.45
C GLY A 38 10.99 26.43 11.66
N SER A 39 11.49 27.07 10.60
CA SER A 39 12.11 28.40 10.69
C SER A 39 11.06 29.46 11.04
N ASN A 40 11.19 30.09 12.21
CA ASN A 40 10.27 31.12 12.71
C ASN A 40 8.78 30.70 12.72
N GLY A 41 8.50 29.42 12.94
CA GLY A 41 7.12 28.93 13.00
C GLY A 41 6.51 28.59 11.65
N ASN A 42 7.29 28.58 10.57
CA ASN A 42 6.83 28.28 9.21
C ASN A 42 7.80 27.38 8.43
N PHE A 43 7.35 26.85 7.29
CA PHE A 43 8.19 26.19 6.29
C PHE A 43 8.37 27.04 5.01
N ASP A 44 8.62 28.34 5.19
CA ASP A 44 8.62 29.34 4.09
C ASP A 44 9.75 29.18 3.06
N TYR A 45 10.75 28.35 3.35
CA TYR A 45 11.76 27.97 2.36
C TYR A 45 11.22 27.00 1.28
N TRP A 46 10.01 26.45 1.48
CA TRP A 46 9.26 25.72 0.48
C TRP A 46 8.03 26.50 0.01
N LYS A 47 7.69 26.34 -1.28
CA LYS A 47 6.41 26.81 -1.83
C LYS A 47 5.27 26.12 -1.11
N LYS A 48 4.20 26.88 -0.79
CA LYS A 48 3.05 26.39 -0.02
C LYS A 48 2.46 25.09 -0.56
N GLU A 49 2.35 24.97 -1.88
CA GLU A 49 1.79 23.80 -2.59
C GLU A 49 2.63 22.52 -2.40
N ASP A 50 3.95 22.66 -2.20
CA ASP A 50 4.87 21.52 -2.09
C ASP A 50 5.10 21.09 -0.63
N ARG A 51 4.72 21.91 0.36
CA ARG A 51 5.03 21.68 1.78
C ARG A 51 4.53 20.34 2.28
N GLN A 52 3.27 20.01 2.01
CA GLN A 52 2.64 18.77 2.46
C GLN A 52 3.36 17.54 1.93
N LYS A 53 3.76 17.57 0.65
CA LYS A 53 4.50 16.49 0.00
C LYS A 53 5.89 16.34 0.58
N TYR A 54 6.61 17.44 0.80
CA TYR A 54 7.97 17.42 1.36
C TYR A 54 7.99 16.98 2.83
N LEU A 55 7.06 17.49 3.64
CA LEU A 55 6.89 17.05 5.02
C LEU A 55 6.63 15.54 5.09
N PHE A 56 5.67 15.05 4.30
CA PHE A 56 5.36 13.62 4.27
C PHE A 56 6.57 12.79 3.83
N SER A 57 7.28 13.24 2.78
CA SER A 57 8.48 12.56 2.28
C SER A 57 9.56 12.46 3.37
N ILE A 58 9.75 13.50 4.18
CA ILE A 58 10.72 13.50 5.29
C ILE A 58 10.29 12.53 6.38
N PHE A 59 9.04 12.60 6.84
CA PHE A 59 8.54 11.71 7.90
C PHE A 59 8.56 10.25 7.45
N HIS A 60 8.12 9.98 6.22
CA HIS A 60 8.15 8.64 5.65
C HIS A 60 9.58 8.13 5.48
N ALA A 61 10.53 8.97 5.04
CA ALA A 61 11.93 8.57 4.94
C ALA A 61 12.52 8.21 6.31
N LEU A 62 12.13 8.89 7.39
CA LEU A 62 12.53 8.55 8.75
C LEU A 62 11.98 7.20 9.18
N ASP A 63 10.70 6.95 8.94
CA ASP A 63 10.04 5.66 9.24
C ASP A 63 10.69 4.51 8.45
N VAL A 64 10.92 4.69 7.14
CA VAL A 64 11.60 3.71 6.26
C VAL A 64 13.04 3.45 6.69
N THR A 65 13.79 4.50 7.03
CA THR A 65 15.20 4.38 7.44
C THR A 65 15.32 3.49 8.67
N PHE A 66 14.40 3.64 9.62
CA PHE A 66 14.36 2.81 10.81
C PHE A 66 13.93 1.37 10.47
N ALA A 67 12.87 1.19 9.67
CA ALA A 67 12.32 -0.13 9.34
C ALA A 67 13.27 -1.02 8.52
N PHE A 68 13.95 -0.46 7.52
CA PHE A 68 14.69 -1.25 6.51
C PHE A 68 16.21 -1.17 6.61
N ALA A 69 16.76 -0.56 7.67
CA ALA A 69 18.20 -0.50 7.89
C ALA A 69 18.99 0.01 6.65
N ALA A 70 18.54 1.14 6.09
CA ALA A 70 19.07 1.70 4.84
C ALA A 70 20.49 2.29 5.02
N ALA A 71 21.40 1.92 4.12
CA ALA A 71 22.83 2.07 4.34
C ALA A 71 23.48 3.38 3.84
N ALA A 72 22.77 4.22 3.08
CA ALA A 72 23.42 5.23 2.25
C ALA A 72 23.56 6.65 2.87
N ALA A 73 22.77 7.03 3.89
CA ALA A 73 22.62 8.45 4.30
C ALA A 73 23.35 8.87 5.60
N ARG A 74 24.32 8.09 6.09
CA ARG A 74 24.71 8.06 7.51
C ARG A 74 25.54 9.27 8.01
N ALA A 75 26.62 9.65 7.32
CA ALA A 75 27.50 10.74 7.76
C ALA A 75 27.01 12.13 7.30
N ALA A 76 26.39 12.18 6.11
CA ALA A 76 25.88 13.42 5.53
C ALA A 76 24.73 14.02 6.36
N ALA A 77 23.81 13.18 6.87
CA ALA A 77 22.72 13.62 7.73
C ALA A 77 23.23 14.24 9.04
N ALA A 78 24.20 13.59 9.70
CA ALA A 78 24.83 14.11 10.92
C ALA A 78 25.54 15.45 10.69
N ARG A 79 26.26 15.59 9.57
CA ARG A 79 26.91 16.86 9.19
C ARG A 79 25.90 17.97 8.93
N ALA A 80 24.87 17.70 8.13
CA ALA A 80 23.84 18.68 7.81
C ALA A 80 23.11 19.18 9.06
N ALA A 81 22.73 18.25 9.95
CA ALA A 81 22.10 18.56 11.23
C ALA A 81 23.02 19.44 12.10
N ALA A 82 24.28 19.06 12.25
CA ALA A 82 25.24 19.79 13.06
C ALA A 82 25.54 21.20 12.50
N ALA A 83 25.62 21.35 11.19
CA ALA A 83 25.89 22.62 10.52
C ALA A 83 24.78 23.63 10.74
N TYR A 84 23.53 23.17 10.66
CA TYR A 84 22.38 24.03 10.85
C TYR A 84 22.17 24.39 12.33
N ALA A 85 22.35 23.43 13.25
CA ALA A 85 22.23 23.66 14.68
C ALA A 85 23.20 24.71 15.23
N ALA A 86 24.43 24.75 14.70
CA ALA A 86 25.43 25.73 15.10
C ALA A 86 24.99 27.19 14.83
N ARG A 87 24.14 27.42 13.83
CA ARG A 87 23.58 28.75 13.54
C ARG A 87 22.66 29.27 14.66
N TRP A 88 22.11 28.35 15.46
CA TRP A 88 21.21 28.63 16.57
C TRP A 88 21.88 28.51 17.94
N GLY A 89 23.21 28.42 17.98
CA GLY A 89 23.96 28.24 19.24
C GLY A 89 23.80 26.85 19.87
N ILE A 90 23.19 25.89 19.18
CA ILE A 90 22.97 24.53 19.68
C ILE A 90 24.17 23.66 19.27
N ASN A 91 24.92 23.16 20.26
CA ASN A 91 26.09 22.31 20.02
C ASN A 91 25.69 20.85 19.76
N LEU A 92 25.04 20.62 18.60
CA LEU A 92 24.63 19.28 18.19
C LEU A 92 25.81 18.36 17.87
N GLN A 93 26.98 18.91 17.51
CA GLN A 93 28.21 18.13 17.30
C GLN A 93 28.57 17.28 18.53
N ASN A 94 28.60 17.90 19.71
CA ASN A 94 28.92 17.18 20.94
C ASN A 94 27.85 16.14 21.30
N ILE A 95 26.58 16.42 21.02
CA ILE A 95 25.47 15.50 21.28
C ILE A 95 25.57 14.27 20.38
N ILE A 96 25.81 14.48 19.08
CA ILE A 96 25.99 13.40 18.11
C ILE A 96 27.20 12.54 18.49
N LEU A 97 28.31 13.15 18.94
CA LEU A 97 29.47 12.38 19.41
C LEU A 97 29.15 11.56 20.67
N LYS A 98 28.38 12.11 21.62
CA LYS A 98 27.93 11.35 22.81
C LYS A 98 26.98 10.21 22.44
N ASP A 99 26.07 10.43 21.48
CA ASP A 99 25.21 9.36 20.97
C ASP A 99 26.07 8.25 20.34
N LEU A 100 27.08 8.61 19.55
CA LEU A 100 27.98 7.64 18.95
C LEU A 100 28.73 6.81 20.00
N GLU A 101 29.19 7.44 21.09
CA GLU A 101 29.78 6.72 22.21
C GLU A 101 28.80 5.81 22.96
N SER A 102 27.56 6.26 23.17
CA SER A 102 26.50 5.46 23.79
C SER A 102 26.11 4.26 22.93
N ALA A 103 26.07 4.42 21.60
CA ALA A 103 25.82 3.35 20.64
C ALA A 103 26.91 2.27 20.71
N LYS A 104 28.19 2.67 20.79
CA LYS A 104 29.32 1.74 20.99
C LYS A 104 29.24 0.97 22.29
N LYS A 105 28.79 1.62 23.37
CA LYS A 105 28.77 1.05 24.73
C LYS A 105 27.48 0.29 25.03
N GLY A 106 26.50 0.25 24.11
CA GLY A 106 25.18 -0.35 24.34
C GLY A 106 24.43 0.28 25.51
N LYS A 107 24.70 1.55 25.84
CA LYS A 107 24.12 2.24 27.00
C LYS A 107 22.94 3.12 26.60
N ALA A 108 22.00 3.29 27.53
CA ALA A 108 20.93 4.28 27.42
C ALA A 108 21.53 5.69 27.18
N PHE A 109 20.89 6.42 26.27
CA PHE A 109 21.36 7.71 25.80
C PHE A 109 20.92 8.80 26.79
N GLN A 110 21.84 9.72 27.13
CA GLN A 110 21.67 10.59 28.30
C GLN A 110 21.12 12.00 27.97
N GLU A 111 21.01 12.38 26.70
CA GLU A 111 20.68 13.76 26.30
C GLU A 111 19.53 13.85 25.28
N THR A 112 18.29 13.79 25.79
CA THR A 112 17.08 13.63 24.96
C THR A 112 16.01 14.70 25.23
N SER A 113 16.27 15.65 26.13
CA SER A 113 15.30 16.73 26.44
C SER A 113 15.13 17.73 25.29
N THR A 114 13.88 18.00 24.92
CA THR A 114 13.50 19.01 23.91
C THR A 114 13.78 20.44 24.39
N ALA A 115 13.83 20.70 25.70
CA ALA A 115 14.05 22.02 26.29
C ALA A 115 15.35 22.70 25.79
N ARG A 116 16.35 21.92 25.37
CA ARG A 116 17.62 22.43 24.85
C ARG A 116 17.50 23.14 23.50
N TYR A 117 16.49 22.78 22.70
CA TYR A 117 16.21 23.48 21.45
C TYR A 117 15.55 24.84 21.70
N GLY A 118 14.98 25.06 22.89
CA GLY A 118 14.29 26.29 23.26
C GLY A 118 13.28 26.69 22.19
N LYS A 119 13.35 27.95 21.74
CA LYS A 119 12.47 28.49 20.68
C LYS A 119 12.49 27.71 19.38
N VAL A 120 13.58 27.00 19.04
CA VAL A 120 13.64 26.18 17.82
C VAL A 120 12.60 25.06 17.88
N TRP A 121 12.39 24.48 19.06
CA TRP A 121 11.34 23.47 19.24
C TRP A 121 9.94 24.08 19.12
N ASP A 122 9.72 25.22 19.77
CA ASP A 122 8.43 25.91 19.75
C ASP A 122 8.07 26.33 18.31
N TYR A 123 9.04 26.81 17.54
CA TYR A 123 8.86 27.15 16.14
C TYR A 123 8.57 25.91 15.28
N PHE A 124 9.22 24.78 15.54
CA PHE A 124 8.90 23.54 14.86
C PHE A 124 7.46 23.07 15.11
N GLN A 125 7.03 23.06 16.38
CA GLN A 125 5.66 22.68 16.75
C GLN A 125 4.64 23.65 16.13
N THR A 126 4.91 24.96 16.17
CA THR A 126 4.07 25.99 15.55
C THR A 126 3.99 25.80 14.03
N ALA A 127 5.11 25.50 13.37
CA ALA A 127 5.14 25.27 11.92
C ALA A 127 4.32 24.04 11.53
N LEU A 128 4.41 22.96 12.29
CA LEU A 128 3.59 21.77 12.06
C LEU A 128 2.11 22.06 12.27
N GLN A 129 1.75 22.78 13.34
CA GLN A 129 0.37 23.17 13.60
C GLN A 129 -0.22 24.02 12.47
N ASN A 130 0.52 25.00 11.97
CA ASN A 130 0.10 25.85 10.85
C ASN A 130 -0.15 25.06 9.55
N GLU A 131 0.47 23.88 9.41
CA GLU A 131 0.31 22.97 8.27
C GLU A 131 -0.62 21.78 8.58
N GLY A 132 -1.36 21.78 9.70
CA GLY A 132 -2.26 20.69 10.08
C GLY A 132 -1.55 19.37 10.45
N CYS A 133 -0.27 19.44 10.79
CA CYS A 133 0.62 18.31 11.05
C CYS A 133 0.88 18.08 12.54
N GLU A 134 -0.07 18.42 13.42
CA GLU A 134 0.09 18.35 14.88
C GLU A 134 0.43 16.94 15.39
N TYR A 135 -0.16 15.91 14.77
CA TYR A 135 0.17 14.50 15.03
C TYR A 135 1.67 14.24 15.02
N TRP A 136 2.37 14.71 13.98
CA TRP A 136 3.81 14.52 13.82
C TRP A 136 4.58 15.24 14.93
N GLY A 137 4.13 16.42 15.34
CA GLY A 137 4.69 17.18 16.45
C GLY A 137 4.62 16.41 17.78
N LYS A 138 3.44 15.84 18.07
CA LYS A 138 3.20 14.97 19.24
C LYS A 138 4.03 13.69 19.16
N LEU A 139 4.10 13.04 18.00
CA LEU A 139 4.90 11.84 17.76
C LEU A 139 6.37 12.09 18.09
N TYR A 140 6.97 13.14 17.51
CA TYR A 140 8.37 13.43 17.77
C TYR A 140 8.61 13.87 19.21
N GLN A 141 7.70 14.61 19.85
CA GLN A 141 7.79 14.89 21.29
C GLN A 141 7.87 13.59 22.11
N ARG A 142 6.96 12.63 21.86
CA ARG A 142 6.99 11.30 22.53
C ARG A 142 8.31 10.57 22.28
N ILE A 143 8.83 10.60 21.06
CA ILE A 143 10.11 9.99 20.69
C ILE A 143 11.27 10.62 21.50
N PHE A 144 11.29 11.94 21.66
CA PHE A 144 12.29 12.62 22.49
C PHE A 144 12.13 12.27 23.98
N ASP A 145 10.91 12.26 24.49
CA ASP A 145 10.61 11.94 25.90
C ASP A 145 11.02 10.50 26.27
N LYS A 146 10.87 9.55 25.33
CA LYS A 146 11.32 8.16 25.47
C LYS A 146 12.82 7.94 25.20
N GLY A 147 13.55 9.02 24.96
CA GLY A 147 15.00 8.95 24.85
C GLY A 147 15.53 8.58 23.46
N LEU A 148 14.75 8.84 22.40
CA LEU A 148 15.06 8.46 21.01
C LEU A 148 15.21 6.94 20.82
N GLU A 149 14.46 6.18 21.61
CA GLU A 149 14.29 4.73 21.49
C GLU A 149 12.85 4.43 21.06
N LEU A 150 12.68 3.44 20.19
CA LEU A 150 11.36 2.92 19.82
C LEU A 150 11.13 1.64 20.62
N ASP A 151 10.31 1.74 21.66
CA ASP A 151 9.80 0.59 22.40
C ASP A 151 8.84 -0.24 21.53
N GLU A 152 8.35 -1.37 22.04
CA GLU A 152 7.42 -2.23 21.28
C GLU A 152 6.16 -1.46 20.85
N PHE A 153 5.68 -0.53 21.67
CA PHE A 153 4.55 0.33 21.34
C PHE A 153 4.85 1.22 20.13
N GLU A 154 6.01 1.88 20.08
CA GLU A 154 6.39 2.70 18.94
C GLU A 154 6.69 1.89 17.67
N LYS A 155 7.15 0.63 17.80
CA LYS A 155 7.30 -0.28 16.66
C LYS A 155 5.94 -0.66 16.05
N GLU A 156 4.93 -0.91 16.90
CA GLU A 156 3.56 -1.15 16.43
C GLU A 156 2.99 0.11 15.75
N ALA A 157 3.18 1.28 16.36
CA ALA A 157 2.77 2.56 15.78
C ALA A 157 3.48 2.83 14.44
N LEU A 158 4.77 2.50 14.32
CA LEU A 158 5.54 2.57 13.08
C LEU A 158 4.95 1.64 12.01
N ALA A 159 4.59 0.40 12.37
CA ALA A 159 3.95 -0.53 11.43
C ALA A 159 2.63 0.04 10.89
N LYS A 160 1.81 0.67 11.75
CA LYS A 160 0.58 1.35 11.34
C LYS A 160 0.83 2.52 10.39
N ARG A 161 1.83 3.37 10.67
CA ARG A 161 2.25 4.46 9.76
C ARG A 161 2.74 3.94 8.40
N MET A 162 3.48 2.84 8.41
CA MET A 162 3.97 2.17 7.20
C MET A 162 2.87 1.43 6.44
N ALA A 163 1.71 1.18 7.05
CA ALA A 163 0.55 0.54 6.44
C ALA A 163 -0.49 1.52 5.88
N VAL A 164 -0.34 2.84 6.12
CA VAL A 164 -1.25 3.88 5.60
C VAL A 164 -1.45 3.70 4.09
N PRO A 165 -2.68 3.69 3.54
CA PRO A 165 -2.90 3.49 2.11
C PRO A 165 -2.22 4.57 1.25
N GLU A 166 -1.75 4.20 0.06
CA GLU A 166 -1.05 5.11 -0.84
C GLU A 166 -1.93 6.30 -1.26
N GLU A 167 -3.22 6.06 -1.40
CA GLU A 167 -4.22 7.08 -1.71
C GLU A 167 -4.21 8.21 -0.67
N ILE A 168 -4.02 7.88 0.60
CA ILE A 168 -3.91 8.85 1.70
C ILE A 168 -2.51 9.48 1.72
N ARG A 169 -1.45 8.69 1.49
CA ARG A 169 -0.06 9.21 1.40
C ARG A 169 0.09 10.31 0.36
N ASN A 170 -0.58 10.13 -0.78
CA ASN A 170 -0.53 11.07 -1.90
C ASN A 170 -1.23 12.40 -1.61
N LEU A 171 -2.10 12.47 -0.60
CA LEU A 171 -2.74 13.71 -0.15
C LEU A 171 -1.82 14.57 0.74
N GLY A 172 -0.76 13.99 1.30
CA GLY A 172 0.27 14.70 2.05
C GLY A 172 0.22 14.52 3.57
N ALA A 173 1.11 15.22 4.27
CA ALA A 173 1.42 14.96 5.67
C ALA A 173 0.24 15.18 6.63
N ALA A 174 -0.58 16.20 6.39
CA ALA A 174 -1.74 16.53 7.22
C ALA A 174 -2.86 15.48 7.10
N GLU A 175 -3.16 15.00 5.89
CA GLU A 175 -4.18 13.97 5.70
C GLU A 175 -3.73 12.61 6.25
N VAL A 176 -2.45 12.28 6.12
CA VAL A 176 -1.86 11.10 6.79
C VAL A 176 -1.94 11.24 8.32
N ALA A 177 -1.63 12.42 8.86
CA ALA A 177 -1.76 12.70 10.29
C ALA A 177 -3.19 12.49 10.78
N LYS A 178 -4.17 13.07 10.08
CA LYS A 178 -5.59 12.93 10.40
C LYS A 178 -6.03 11.47 10.36
N TYR A 179 -5.67 10.74 9.31
CA TYR A 179 -5.96 9.30 9.19
C TYR A 179 -5.43 8.49 10.37
N LEU A 180 -4.18 8.77 10.79
CA LEU A 180 -3.55 8.09 11.92
C LEU A 180 -4.20 8.46 13.26
N GLU A 181 -4.56 9.73 13.46
CA GLU A 181 -5.28 10.17 14.65
C GLU A 181 -6.68 9.51 14.75
N GLU A 182 -7.40 9.42 13.64
CA GLU A 182 -8.69 8.71 13.57
C GLU A 182 -8.52 7.21 13.87
N LEU A 183 -7.49 6.57 13.32
CA LEU A 183 -7.17 5.17 13.57
C LEU A 183 -6.79 4.91 15.04
N GLU A 184 -6.00 5.80 15.65
CA GLU A 184 -5.62 5.71 17.06
C GLU A 184 -6.81 5.96 18.00
N ALA A 185 -7.74 6.84 17.63
CA ALA A 185 -8.88 7.22 18.47
C ALA A 185 -10.08 6.26 18.37
N GLN A 186 -10.40 5.79 17.17
CA GLN A 186 -11.60 4.97 16.88
C GLN A 186 -11.29 3.47 16.87
N GLY A 187 -10.01 3.11 16.76
CA GLY A 187 -9.59 1.75 16.42
C GLY A 187 -9.61 1.52 14.91
N GLY A 188 -8.89 0.48 14.49
CA GLY A 188 -8.88 0.01 13.11
C GLY A 188 -9.90 -1.08 12.89
N LYS A 189 -10.71 -0.93 11.84
CA LYS A 189 -11.56 -2.00 11.33
C LYS A 189 -10.94 -2.57 10.07
N ARG A 190 -10.83 -3.90 10.00
CA ARG A 190 -10.31 -4.58 8.83
C ARG A 190 -11.26 -4.36 7.65
N LEU A 191 -10.71 -3.90 6.54
CA LEU A 191 -11.45 -3.87 5.27
C LEU A 191 -11.48 -5.28 4.71
N ASN A 192 -12.48 -6.06 5.11
CA ASN A 192 -12.71 -7.43 4.66
C ASN A 192 -13.30 -7.47 3.24
N GLU A 193 -12.66 -6.79 2.29
CA GLU A 193 -13.12 -6.78 0.91
C GLU A 193 -12.00 -7.05 -0.08
N ALA A 194 -12.19 -8.09 -0.87
CA ALA A 194 -11.32 -8.41 -1.99
C ALA A 194 -12.06 -8.22 -3.32
N ARG A 195 -11.29 -8.05 -4.39
CA ARG A 195 -11.83 -7.91 -5.74
C ARG A 195 -11.16 -8.90 -6.67
N ILE A 196 -11.97 -9.68 -7.38
CA ILE A 196 -11.54 -10.53 -8.49
C ILE A 196 -11.98 -9.87 -9.79
N ILE A 197 -11.06 -9.74 -10.74
CA ILE A 197 -11.36 -9.25 -12.10
C ILE A 197 -11.13 -10.40 -13.08
N ILE A 198 -12.20 -10.86 -13.73
CA ILE A 198 -12.14 -11.93 -14.71
C ILE A 198 -12.04 -11.34 -16.12
N LEU A 199 -10.94 -11.65 -16.80
CA LEU A 199 -10.63 -11.17 -18.15
C LEU A 199 -10.44 -12.34 -19.11
N GLY A 200 -10.64 -12.09 -20.40
CA GLY A 200 -10.58 -13.13 -21.43
C GLY A 200 -11.59 -12.89 -22.54
N ASP A 201 -11.46 -13.66 -23.62
CA ASP A 201 -12.25 -13.44 -24.83
C ASP A 201 -13.73 -13.82 -24.65
N LYS A 202 -14.58 -13.35 -25.58
CA LYS A 202 -16.00 -13.73 -25.55
C LYS A 202 -16.12 -15.24 -25.73
N GLY A 203 -16.97 -15.85 -24.91
CA GLY A 203 -17.21 -17.27 -24.97
C GLY A 203 -16.19 -18.12 -24.23
N ALA A 204 -15.07 -17.58 -23.71
CA ALA A 204 -14.05 -18.36 -23.01
C ALA A 204 -14.54 -19.02 -21.70
N GLY A 205 -15.65 -18.53 -21.13
CA GLY A 205 -16.29 -19.11 -19.93
C GLY A 205 -16.20 -18.27 -18.66
N LYS A 206 -15.92 -16.97 -18.78
CA LYS A 206 -15.79 -16.03 -17.65
C LYS A 206 -17.03 -16.00 -16.75
N THR A 207 -18.21 -15.83 -17.34
CA THR A 207 -19.48 -15.80 -16.60
C THR A 207 -19.77 -17.11 -15.88
N CYS A 208 -19.50 -18.26 -16.52
CA CYS A 208 -19.62 -19.57 -15.88
C CYS A 208 -18.67 -19.69 -14.68
N LEU A 209 -17.42 -19.25 -14.85
CA LEU A 209 -16.43 -19.27 -13.77
C LEU A 209 -16.85 -18.36 -12.62
N ALA A 210 -17.30 -17.13 -12.88
CA ALA A 210 -17.78 -16.19 -11.87
C ALA A 210 -18.92 -16.80 -11.02
N ARG A 211 -19.93 -17.37 -11.69
CA ARG A 211 -21.06 -18.03 -11.03
C ARG A 211 -20.59 -19.23 -10.19
N ARG A 212 -19.69 -20.05 -10.74
CA ARG A 212 -19.20 -21.27 -10.09
C ARG A 212 -18.17 -21.05 -8.98
N LEU A 213 -17.45 -19.94 -8.99
CA LEU A 213 -16.65 -19.50 -7.84
C LEU A 213 -17.55 -19.22 -6.63
N ARG A 214 -18.69 -18.54 -6.85
CA ARG A 214 -19.68 -18.30 -5.78
C ARG A 214 -20.38 -19.58 -5.35
N ASN A 215 -20.98 -20.31 -6.30
CA ASN A 215 -21.71 -21.54 -6.03
C ASN A 215 -21.25 -22.63 -7.02
N PRO A 216 -20.54 -23.67 -6.56
CA PRO A 216 -19.97 -24.71 -7.43
C PRO A 216 -21.05 -25.49 -8.20
N ASP A 217 -22.27 -25.53 -7.67
CA ASP A 217 -23.44 -26.17 -8.27
C ASP A 217 -24.26 -25.24 -9.18
N ALA A 218 -23.78 -24.03 -9.46
CA ALA A 218 -24.46 -23.11 -10.37
C ALA A 218 -24.59 -23.69 -11.79
N GLU A 219 -25.75 -23.42 -12.39
CA GLU A 219 -26.03 -23.80 -13.77
C GLU A 219 -25.08 -23.10 -14.75
N MET A 220 -24.76 -23.81 -15.83
CA MET A 220 -23.97 -23.25 -16.93
C MET A 220 -24.77 -22.17 -17.64
N THR A 221 -24.09 -21.12 -18.11
CA THR A 221 -24.79 -20.04 -18.84
C THR A 221 -25.34 -20.55 -20.17
N THR A 222 -26.54 -20.10 -20.55
CA THR A 222 -27.09 -20.36 -21.89
C THR A 222 -26.47 -19.39 -22.93
N MET A 223 -26.59 -19.71 -24.23
CA MET A 223 -26.04 -18.82 -25.28
C MET A 223 -26.72 -17.43 -25.32
N GLU A 224 -27.91 -17.32 -24.75
CA GLU A 224 -28.72 -16.10 -24.68
C GLU A 224 -28.26 -15.18 -23.53
N GLU A 225 -27.56 -15.72 -22.53
CA GLU A 225 -27.04 -14.99 -21.36
C GLU A 225 -25.68 -14.32 -21.62
N SER A 226 -25.54 -13.61 -22.74
CA SER A 226 -24.32 -12.82 -22.99
C SER A 226 -24.25 -11.62 -22.05
N THR A 227 -23.19 -11.53 -21.22
CA THR A 227 -22.92 -10.36 -20.36
C THR A 227 -22.84 -9.09 -21.20
N ALA A 228 -23.65 -8.09 -20.85
CA ALA A 228 -23.64 -6.77 -21.48
C ALA A 228 -22.93 -5.78 -20.54
N GLY A 229 -21.68 -5.43 -20.83
CA GLY A 229 -20.89 -4.53 -19.98
C GLY A 229 -20.12 -5.28 -18.88
N VAL A 230 -20.48 -5.05 -17.61
CA VAL A 230 -19.84 -5.64 -16.43
C VAL A 230 -20.93 -6.19 -15.52
N ASP A 231 -20.82 -7.46 -15.12
CA ASP A 231 -21.67 -8.05 -14.08
C ASP A 231 -20.82 -8.25 -12.81
N THR A 232 -21.28 -7.74 -11.67
CA THR A 232 -20.64 -7.94 -10.35
C THR A 232 -21.35 -9.05 -9.58
N THR A 233 -20.61 -9.96 -8.95
CA THR A 233 -21.13 -11.02 -8.08
C THR A 233 -20.42 -10.98 -6.73
N LEU A 234 -21.17 -11.04 -5.63
CA LEU A 234 -20.61 -11.16 -4.28
C LEU A 234 -20.40 -12.64 -3.91
N TRP A 235 -19.19 -12.98 -3.51
CA TRP A 235 -18.82 -14.28 -2.95
C TRP A 235 -18.30 -14.08 -1.53
N GLU A 236 -19.09 -14.51 -0.55
CA GLU A 236 -18.75 -14.42 0.87
C GLU A 236 -17.90 -15.64 1.27
N LEU A 237 -16.69 -15.40 1.75
CA LEU A 237 -15.79 -16.45 2.24
C LEU A 237 -15.99 -16.64 3.74
N GLU A 238 -16.55 -17.78 4.13
CA GLU A 238 -16.88 -18.09 5.53
C GLU A 238 -15.67 -18.10 6.47
N GLN A 239 -14.48 -18.46 5.97
CA GLN A 239 -13.30 -18.68 6.82
C GLN A 239 -12.69 -17.41 7.44
N ASP A 240 -13.00 -16.21 6.93
CA ASP A 240 -12.37 -14.95 7.39
C ASP A 240 -13.30 -13.72 7.33
N ASP A 241 -14.62 -13.93 7.19
CA ASP A 241 -15.62 -12.85 7.01
C ASP A 241 -15.25 -11.92 5.83
N MET A 242 -14.70 -12.50 4.75
CA MET A 242 -14.16 -11.77 3.61
C MET A 242 -15.17 -11.71 2.46
N ASN A 243 -15.52 -10.49 2.07
CA ASN A 243 -16.45 -10.22 0.97
C ASN A 243 -15.67 -10.08 -0.34
N VAL A 244 -15.79 -11.06 -1.23
CA VAL A 244 -15.12 -11.06 -2.53
C VAL A 244 -16.07 -10.56 -3.62
N ARG A 245 -15.77 -9.41 -4.20
CA ARG A 245 -16.50 -8.89 -5.38
C ARG A 245 -15.86 -9.40 -6.66
N ILE A 246 -16.57 -10.25 -7.39
CA ILE A 246 -16.16 -10.82 -8.67
C ILE A 246 -16.73 -9.98 -9.81
N TRP A 247 -15.86 -9.45 -10.65
CA TRP A 247 -16.20 -8.62 -11.81
C TRP A 247 -16.04 -9.45 -13.08
N ASP A 248 -17.16 -9.75 -13.76
CA ASP A 248 -17.20 -10.42 -15.05
C ASP A 248 -17.39 -9.39 -16.18
N PHE A 249 -16.38 -9.24 -17.02
CA PHE A 249 -16.42 -8.31 -18.16
C PHE A 249 -16.97 -8.99 -19.42
N ALA A 250 -17.84 -8.30 -20.14
CA ALA A 250 -18.27 -8.72 -21.46
C ALA A 250 -17.06 -8.88 -22.42
N GLY A 251 -17.01 -10.01 -23.13
CA GLY A 251 -15.89 -10.33 -24.02
C GLY A 251 -15.89 -9.60 -25.37
N HIS A 252 -16.98 -8.92 -25.74
CA HIS A 252 -16.99 -7.96 -26.85
C HIS A 252 -17.15 -6.56 -26.28
N THR A 253 -16.30 -5.64 -26.72
CA THR A 253 -16.59 -4.19 -26.70
C THR A 253 -16.81 -3.57 -25.32
N VAL A 254 -15.89 -3.80 -24.41
CA VAL A 254 -15.45 -2.68 -23.56
C VAL A 254 -14.24 -2.10 -24.30
N THR A 255 -14.40 -0.93 -24.95
CA THR A 255 -13.26 -0.27 -25.63
C THR A 255 -12.07 -0.19 -24.67
N HIS A 256 -10.84 -0.28 -25.15
CA HIS A 256 -9.61 -0.09 -24.36
C HIS A 256 -9.70 1.02 -23.30
N ALA A 257 -10.44 2.10 -23.59
CA ALA A 257 -10.67 3.22 -22.70
C ALA A 257 -11.50 2.89 -21.45
N VAL A 258 -12.48 1.99 -21.53
CA VAL A 258 -13.39 1.69 -20.40
C VAL A 258 -12.77 0.68 -19.43
N HIS A 259 -11.93 -0.25 -19.91
CA HIS A 259 -11.17 -1.16 -19.03
C HIS A 259 -10.29 -0.39 -18.04
N ARG A 260 -9.69 0.74 -18.43
CA ARG A 260 -8.85 1.57 -17.54
C ARG A 260 -9.58 2.02 -16.27
N PHE A 261 -10.90 2.20 -16.30
CA PHE A 261 -11.65 2.63 -15.12
C PHE A 261 -11.94 1.51 -14.13
N PHE A 262 -11.89 0.25 -14.58
CA PHE A 262 -12.26 -0.90 -13.77
C PHE A 262 -11.10 -1.81 -13.40
N LEU A 263 -10.00 -1.72 -14.17
CA LEU A 263 -8.74 -2.32 -13.76
C LEU A 263 -8.14 -1.46 -12.66
N SER A 264 -7.91 -2.07 -11.51
CA SER A 264 -7.36 -1.41 -10.34
C SER A 264 -6.29 -2.27 -9.69
N GLU A 265 -5.52 -1.64 -8.83
CA GLU A 265 -4.61 -2.32 -7.93
C GLU A 265 -5.37 -3.11 -6.86
N ARG A 266 -4.64 -3.94 -6.08
CA ARG A 266 -5.18 -4.75 -4.99
C ARG A 266 -6.35 -5.64 -5.44
N CYS A 267 -6.17 -6.28 -6.60
CA CYS A 267 -7.13 -7.21 -7.19
C CYS A 267 -6.47 -8.55 -7.49
N LEU A 268 -7.24 -9.64 -7.49
CA LEU A 268 -6.83 -10.88 -8.14
C LEU A 268 -7.35 -10.86 -9.58
N TYR A 269 -6.45 -11.02 -10.54
CA TYR A 269 -6.86 -11.14 -11.94
C TYR A 269 -6.97 -12.62 -12.32
N ILE A 270 -8.09 -13.03 -12.91
CA ILE A 270 -8.25 -14.37 -13.46
C ILE A 270 -8.34 -14.25 -14.99
N MET A 271 -7.31 -14.75 -15.67
CA MET A 271 -7.24 -14.75 -17.14
C MET A 271 -7.84 -16.05 -17.67
N VAL A 272 -9.06 -15.98 -18.19
CA VAL A 272 -9.78 -17.14 -18.74
C VAL A 272 -9.46 -17.30 -20.22
N TYR A 273 -8.93 -18.47 -20.57
CA TYR A 273 -8.50 -18.80 -21.92
C TYR A 273 -9.06 -20.16 -22.34
N ASP A 274 -9.55 -20.29 -23.57
CA ASP A 274 -10.11 -21.55 -24.09
C ASP A 274 -9.32 -22.14 -25.26
N GLY A 275 -8.24 -21.47 -25.69
CA GLY A 275 -7.37 -21.93 -26.78
C GLY A 275 -8.01 -21.97 -28.17
N ARG A 276 -9.23 -21.47 -28.34
CA ARG A 276 -9.95 -21.48 -29.63
C ARG A 276 -9.63 -20.29 -30.52
N THR A 277 -9.14 -19.19 -29.94
CA THR A 277 -8.77 -18.00 -30.70
C THR A 277 -7.45 -18.23 -31.46
N GLU A 278 -7.50 -18.14 -32.79
CA GLU A 278 -6.33 -18.29 -33.68
C GLU A 278 -5.25 -17.21 -33.44
N GLU A 279 -5.62 -16.11 -32.77
CA GLU A 279 -4.72 -15.04 -32.37
C GLU A 279 -3.90 -15.41 -31.12
N ARG A 280 -2.71 -15.96 -31.34
CA ARG A 280 -1.71 -16.36 -30.31
C ARG A 280 -1.42 -15.32 -29.21
N ASN A 281 -1.80 -14.05 -29.39
CA ASN A 281 -1.39 -12.92 -28.54
C ASN A 281 -2.51 -12.34 -27.67
N ARG A 282 -3.71 -12.95 -27.61
CA ARG A 282 -4.82 -12.42 -26.78
C ARG A 282 -4.58 -12.54 -25.28
N LEU A 283 -3.95 -13.63 -24.83
CA LEU A 283 -3.57 -13.77 -23.43
C LEU A 283 -2.52 -12.72 -23.02
N ASP A 284 -1.50 -12.50 -23.86
CA ASP A 284 -0.51 -11.42 -23.69
C ASP A 284 -1.17 -10.04 -23.64
N TYR A 285 -2.17 -9.80 -24.48
CA TYR A 285 -2.95 -8.56 -24.46
C TYR A 285 -3.60 -8.31 -23.08
N TRP A 286 -4.29 -9.30 -22.51
CA TRP A 286 -4.96 -9.15 -21.21
C TRP A 286 -3.95 -9.05 -20.06
N LEU A 287 -2.85 -9.81 -20.11
CA LEU A 287 -1.76 -9.74 -19.15
C LEU A 287 -1.05 -8.38 -19.18
N ASN A 288 -0.86 -7.80 -20.36
CA ASN A 288 -0.28 -6.46 -20.51
C ASN A 288 -1.22 -5.39 -19.93
N HIS A 289 -2.53 -5.51 -20.10
CA HIS A 289 -3.47 -4.59 -19.47
C HIS A 289 -3.41 -4.69 -17.95
N MET A 290 -3.39 -5.89 -17.39
CA MET A 290 -3.21 -6.07 -15.95
C MET A 290 -1.87 -5.47 -15.49
N LYS A 291 -0.76 -5.71 -16.19
CA LYS A 291 0.54 -5.13 -15.84
C LYS A 291 0.54 -3.59 -15.81
N ASN A 292 -0.21 -2.95 -16.71
CA ASN A 292 -0.22 -1.49 -16.82
C ASN A 292 -1.16 -0.80 -15.81
N TYR A 293 -2.15 -1.50 -15.25
CA TYR A 293 -3.19 -0.90 -14.39
C TYR A 293 -3.41 -1.61 -13.06
N GLY A 294 -2.86 -2.81 -12.88
CA GLY A 294 -3.03 -3.66 -11.70
C GLY A 294 -2.02 -3.44 -10.59
N GLY A 295 -1.01 -2.58 -10.79
CA GLY A 295 0.07 -2.37 -9.82
C GLY A 295 0.77 -3.69 -9.47
N ASP A 296 0.82 -4.02 -8.18
CA ASP A 296 1.40 -5.28 -7.67
C ASP A 296 0.44 -6.49 -7.69
N SER A 297 -0.73 -6.34 -8.31
CA SER A 297 -1.71 -7.43 -8.46
C SER A 297 -1.17 -8.58 -9.29
N GLN A 298 -1.59 -9.80 -8.98
CA GLN A 298 -1.15 -11.01 -9.69
C GLN A 298 -2.27 -11.61 -10.56
N ALA A 299 -1.88 -12.37 -11.58
CA ALA A 299 -2.80 -13.19 -12.38
C ALA A 299 -2.78 -14.66 -11.97
N MET A 300 -3.94 -15.27 -11.97
CA MET A 300 -4.12 -16.71 -12.19
C MET A 300 -4.59 -16.92 -13.63
N ILE A 301 -3.92 -17.81 -14.37
CA ILE A 301 -4.36 -18.19 -15.72
C ILE A 301 -5.25 -19.41 -15.57
N PHE A 302 -6.48 -19.31 -16.05
CA PHE A 302 -7.43 -20.41 -16.08
C PHE A 302 -7.69 -20.83 -17.53
N ILE A 303 -7.31 -22.06 -17.86
CA ILE A 303 -7.48 -22.66 -19.17
C ILE A 303 -8.73 -23.57 -19.13
N ASN A 304 -9.80 -23.12 -19.77
CA ASN A 304 -11.06 -23.83 -19.83
C ASN A 304 -11.01 -24.94 -20.89
N ARG A 305 -10.89 -26.19 -20.47
CA ARG A 305 -10.93 -27.34 -21.40
C ARG A 305 -12.37 -27.59 -21.85
N ARG A 306 -12.69 -27.24 -23.10
CA ARG A 306 -13.98 -27.56 -23.72
C ARG A 306 -13.89 -28.64 -24.80
N ASP A 307 -12.72 -28.75 -25.41
CA ASP A 307 -12.44 -29.69 -26.48
C ASP A 307 -11.24 -30.57 -26.10
N ARG A 308 -11.01 -31.66 -26.85
CA ARG A 308 -9.88 -32.58 -26.62
C ARG A 308 -8.51 -32.03 -27.05
N ASN A 309 -8.46 -30.82 -27.60
CA ASN A 309 -7.22 -30.21 -28.05
C ASN A 309 -6.44 -29.63 -26.87
N LYS A 310 -5.17 -30.04 -26.75
CA LYS A 310 -4.27 -29.50 -25.73
C LYS A 310 -3.90 -28.07 -26.12
N VAL A 311 -4.10 -27.16 -25.19
CA VAL A 311 -3.75 -25.75 -25.37
C VAL A 311 -2.33 -25.55 -24.88
N GLU A 312 -1.40 -25.27 -25.80
CA GLU A 312 -0.01 -24.96 -25.44
C GLU A 312 0.19 -23.46 -25.26
N ILE A 313 0.64 -23.06 -24.07
CA ILE A 313 0.93 -21.68 -23.71
C ILE A 313 2.42 -21.59 -23.31
N PRO A 314 3.18 -20.59 -23.79
CA PRO A 314 4.58 -20.41 -23.42
C PRO A 314 4.74 -19.90 -21.98
N LEU A 315 4.48 -20.77 -21.01
CA LEU A 315 4.34 -20.40 -19.59
C LEU A 315 5.60 -19.74 -19.03
N ASN A 316 6.79 -20.26 -19.37
CA ASN A 316 8.04 -19.69 -18.88
C ASN A 316 8.22 -18.24 -19.34
N THR A 317 7.95 -17.97 -20.62
CA THR A 317 8.01 -16.61 -21.18
C THR A 317 6.99 -15.68 -20.54
N LEU A 318 5.79 -16.17 -20.22
CA LEU A 318 4.77 -15.36 -19.56
C LEU A 318 5.13 -15.05 -18.10
N LYS A 319 5.63 -16.03 -17.35
CA LYS A 319 6.07 -15.86 -15.95
C LYS A 319 7.27 -14.92 -15.81
N GLU A 320 8.14 -14.85 -16.82
CA GLU A 320 9.23 -13.86 -16.87
C GLU A 320 8.72 -12.43 -17.10
N LYS A 321 7.59 -12.26 -17.80
CA LYS A 321 7.08 -10.94 -18.22
C LYS A 321 6.05 -10.37 -17.25
N TYR A 322 5.28 -11.22 -16.59
CA TYR A 322 4.07 -10.86 -15.84
C TYR A 322 4.02 -11.56 -14.47
N PRO A 323 3.44 -10.92 -13.44
CA PRO A 323 3.26 -11.52 -12.12
C PRO A 323 2.14 -12.57 -12.16
N ILE A 324 2.49 -13.83 -12.45
CA ILE A 324 1.55 -14.94 -12.53
C ILE A 324 1.72 -15.83 -11.30
N GLN A 325 0.66 -15.93 -10.49
CA GLN A 325 0.61 -16.81 -9.33
C GLN A 325 0.61 -18.28 -9.78
N GLY A 326 -0.28 -18.61 -10.73
CA GLY A 326 -0.61 -20.01 -11.02
C GLY A 326 -1.30 -20.19 -12.35
N VAL A 327 -1.29 -21.44 -12.83
CA VAL A 327 -2.00 -21.87 -14.04
C VAL A 327 -2.82 -23.10 -13.72
N TYR A 328 -4.08 -23.05 -14.11
CA TYR A 328 -5.09 -24.04 -13.82
C TYR A 328 -5.75 -24.47 -15.11
N GLU A 329 -5.94 -25.77 -15.30
CA GLU A 329 -6.44 -26.31 -16.56
C GLU A 329 -7.44 -27.44 -16.28
N PHE A 330 -8.73 -27.15 -16.45
CA PHE A 330 -9.83 -28.10 -16.28
C PHE A 330 -11.10 -27.63 -17.01
N SER A 331 -12.08 -28.52 -17.20
CA SER A 331 -13.41 -28.19 -17.72
C SER A 331 -14.25 -27.58 -16.60
N ILE A 332 -14.67 -26.31 -16.74
CA ILE A 332 -15.61 -25.70 -15.78
C ILE A 332 -16.86 -26.57 -15.63
N ARG A 333 -17.29 -27.25 -16.70
CA ARG A 333 -18.54 -28.00 -16.78
C ARG A 333 -18.44 -29.35 -16.08
N ASP A 334 -17.38 -30.10 -16.36
CA ASP A 334 -17.30 -31.54 -16.11
C ASP A 334 -16.41 -31.89 -14.89
N ASP A 335 -15.39 -31.07 -14.61
CA ASP A 335 -14.34 -31.36 -13.63
C ASP A 335 -14.67 -30.67 -12.28
N LYS A 336 -15.66 -31.20 -11.56
CA LYS A 336 -16.16 -30.57 -10.31
C LYS A 336 -15.12 -30.58 -9.18
N GLU A 337 -14.34 -31.65 -9.03
CA GLU A 337 -13.33 -31.76 -7.96
C GLU A 337 -12.19 -30.75 -8.16
N GLU A 338 -11.75 -30.55 -9.40
CA GLU A 338 -10.75 -29.57 -9.79
C GLU A 338 -11.28 -28.14 -9.58
N LEU A 339 -12.55 -27.89 -9.90
CA LEU A 339 -13.20 -26.61 -9.62
C LEU A 339 -13.21 -26.30 -8.12
N GLU A 340 -13.57 -27.26 -7.26
CA GLU A 340 -13.55 -27.05 -5.80
C GLU A 340 -12.13 -26.81 -5.28
N THR A 341 -11.16 -27.55 -5.81
CA THR A 341 -9.74 -27.33 -5.47
C THR A 341 -9.29 -25.92 -5.88
N PHE A 342 -9.68 -25.46 -7.06
CA PHE A 342 -9.39 -24.11 -7.53
C PHE A 342 -10.08 -23.03 -6.67
N ARG A 343 -11.34 -23.24 -6.27
CA ARG A 343 -12.06 -22.33 -5.35
C ARG A 343 -11.33 -22.20 -4.01
N ALA A 344 -10.89 -23.31 -3.43
CA ALA A 344 -10.10 -23.31 -2.19
C ALA A 344 -8.79 -22.52 -2.36
N GLN A 345 -8.06 -22.75 -3.46
CA GLN A 345 -6.81 -22.04 -3.74
C GLN A 345 -7.01 -20.53 -3.96
N VAL A 346 -8.11 -20.12 -4.60
CA VAL A 346 -8.46 -18.70 -4.75
C VAL A 346 -8.78 -18.08 -3.39
N ALA A 347 -9.55 -18.78 -2.55
CA ALA A 347 -9.88 -18.32 -1.20
C ALA A 347 -8.61 -18.20 -0.32
N ASP A 348 -7.75 -19.22 -0.31
CA ASP A 348 -6.47 -19.23 0.39
C ASP A 348 -5.56 -18.07 -0.06
N TYR A 349 -5.52 -17.83 -1.38
CA TYR A 349 -4.75 -16.71 -1.94
C TYR A 349 -5.27 -15.36 -1.44
N ILE A 350 -6.59 -15.16 -1.44
CA ILE A 350 -7.21 -13.92 -0.97
C ILE A 350 -6.94 -13.71 0.52
N ASN A 351 -7.13 -14.74 1.34
CA ASN A 351 -6.97 -14.64 2.79
C ASN A 351 -5.51 -14.43 3.21
N SER A 352 -4.55 -15.02 2.48
CA SER A 352 -3.12 -14.90 2.76
C SER A 352 -2.46 -13.64 2.17
N ASN A 353 -3.12 -12.93 1.24
CA ASN A 353 -2.51 -11.77 0.58
C ASN A 353 -2.59 -10.51 1.47
N PRO A 354 -1.44 -9.90 1.84
CA PRO A 354 -1.40 -8.73 2.71
C PRO A 354 -2.15 -7.51 2.18
N SER A 355 -2.39 -7.44 0.87
CA SER A 355 -3.06 -6.29 0.22
C SER A 355 -4.49 -6.08 0.70
N TRP A 356 -5.18 -7.14 1.15
CA TRP A 356 -6.55 -7.13 1.68
C TRP A 356 -6.62 -7.24 3.20
N ASN A 357 -5.48 -7.29 3.89
CA ASN A 357 -5.43 -7.24 5.35
C ASN A 357 -5.06 -5.83 5.83
N LYS A 358 -5.88 -4.84 5.43
CA LYS A 358 -5.68 -3.43 5.80
C LYS A 358 -6.74 -2.99 6.79
N GLU A 359 -6.32 -2.24 7.80
CA GLU A 359 -7.22 -1.56 8.73
C GLU A 359 -7.47 -0.13 8.27
N ILE A 360 -8.74 0.28 8.30
CA ILE A 360 -9.18 1.66 8.08
C ILE A 360 -9.90 2.19 9.33
N PRO A 361 -9.93 3.52 9.55
CA PRO A 361 -10.72 4.10 10.64
C PRO A 361 -12.21 3.72 10.53
N GLU A 362 -12.88 3.54 11.68
CA GLU A 362 -14.31 3.17 11.73
C GLU A 362 -15.17 4.17 10.94
N SER A 363 -14.93 5.46 11.09
CA SER A 363 -15.65 6.51 10.35
C SER A 363 -15.58 6.35 8.83
N ASN A 364 -14.44 5.89 8.28
CA ASN A 364 -14.33 5.61 6.85
C ASN A 364 -15.13 4.36 6.46
N TYR A 365 -15.22 3.38 7.35
CA TYR A 365 -16.04 2.19 7.15
C TYR A 365 -17.54 2.54 7.15
N GLU A 366 -17.99 3.39 8.08
CA GLU A 366 -19.39 3.87 8.15
C GLU A 366 -19.77 4.67 6.88
N VAL A 367 -18.89 5.55 6.41
CA VAL A 367 -19.10 6.29 5.15
C VAL A 367 -19.23 5.33 3.97
N LYS A 368 -18.39 4.30 3.93
CA LYS A 368 -18.46 3.27 2.89
C LYS A 368 -19.80 2.53 2.93
N GLU A 369 -20.25 2.03 4.09
CA GLU A 369 -21.54 1.36 4.22
C GLU A 369 -22.70 2.27 3.78
N ALA A 370 -22.67 3.55 4.18
CA ALA A 370 -23.68 4.52 3.77
C ALA A 370 -23.70 4.75 2.24
N LEU A 371 -22.53 4.76 1.59
CA LEU A 371 -22.44 4.85 0.13
C LEU A 371 -23.00 3.59 -0.53
N GLU A 372 -22.65 2.40 -0.04
CA GLU A 372 -23.18 1.14 -0.56
C GLU A 372 -24.71 1.09 -0.44
N ASP A 373 -25.27 1.51 0.69
CA ASP A 373 -26.72 1.59 0.89
C ASP A 373 -27.42 2.54 -0.09
N ILE A 374 -26.76 3.63 -0.49
CA ILE A 374 -27.29 4.58 -1.48
C ILE A 374 -27.31 3.93 -2.87
N PHE A 375 -26.23 3.23 -3.25
CA PHE A 375 -26.09 2.66 -4.59
C PHE A 375 -26.82 1.32 -4.77
N VAL A 376 -27.02 0.53 -3.70
CA VAL A 376 -27.73 -0.76 -3.74
C VAL A 376 -29.25 -0.59 -3.85
N LYS A 377 -29.84 0.50 -3.34
CA LYS A 377 -31.30 0.72 -3.38
C LYS A 377 -31.90 0.89 -4.78
N GLY A 378 -31.07 0.98 -5.83
CA GLY A 378 -31.51 1.10 -7.22
C GLY A 378 -31.85 -0.20 -7.96
N ASP A 379 -31.33 -1.36 -7.54
CA ASP A 379 -31.39 -2.63 -8.30
C ASP A 379 -32.07 -3.76 -7.52
N LYS A 380 -33.34 -3.55 -7.12
CA LYS A 380 -34.10 -4.58 -6.39
C LYS A 380 -34.57 -5.76 -7.23
N GLU A 381 -34.40 -5.77 -8.56
CA GLU A 381 -34.87 -6.88 -9.39
C GLU A 381 -33.79 -7.87 -9.84
N ASN A 382 -32.51 -7.55 -9.74
CA ASN A 382 -31.40 -8.51 -9.88
C ASN A 382 -30.17 -7.84 -9.29
N GLY A 383 -29.40 -8.52 -8.44
CA GLY A 383 -28.14 -8.01 -7.87
C GLY A 383 -27.02 -7.87 -8.91
N LYS A 384 -27.28 -7.12 -9.99
CA LYS A 384 -26.38 -6.77 -11.07
C LYS A 384 -26.14 -5.27 -10.99
N GLU A 385 -24.93 -4.85 -10.64
CA GLU A 385 -24.52 -3.46 -10.83
C GLU A 385 -24.45 -3.16 -12.33
N HIS A 386 -25.53 -2.63 -12.91
CA HIS A 386 -25.53 -2.21 -14.30
C HIS A 386 -24.87 -0.83 -14.44
N ILE A 387 -23.53 -0.78 -14.49
CA ILE A 387 -22.83 0.44 -14.91
C ILE A 387 -22.97 0.56 -16.44
N THR A 388 -24.10 1.12 -16.88
CA THR A 388 -24.30 1.51 -18.28
C THR A 388 -23.81 2.93 -18.52
N ARG A 389 -23.34 3.16 -19.77
CA ARG A 389 -22.66 4.36 -20.28
C ARG A 389 -23.34 5.71 -19.97
N MET A 390 -24.60 5.72 -19.53
CA MET A 390 -25.33 6.94 -19.17
C MET A 390 -24.97 7.51 -17.78
N ASN A 391 -24.43 6.71 -16.86
CA ASN A 391 -24.17 7.17 -15.48
C ASN A 391 -22.84 7.91 -15.28
N LEU A 392 -21.97 7.95 -16.30
CA LEU A 392 -20.64 8.58 -16.23
C LEU A 392 -20.58 10.00 -16.83
N LEU A 393 -21.72 10.56 -17.28
CA LEU A 393 -21.80 11.88 -17.94
C LEU A 393 -22.89 12.79 -17.36
N ARG A 394 -23.11 12.79 -16.05
CA ARG A 394 -23.89 13.82 -15.37
C ARG A 394 -23.07 14.57 -14.34
#